data_AF-A0A6L4AI44-F1
#
_entry.id   AF-A0A6L4AI44-F1
#
_cell.length_a   1.000
_cell.length_b   1.000
_cell.length_c   1.000
_cell.angle_alpha   90.00
_cell.angle_beta   90.00
_cell.angle_gamma   90.00
#
_symmetry.space_group_name_H-M   'P 1'
#
loop_
_entity.id
_entity.type
_entity.pdbx_description
1 polymer ?
#
loop_
_entity_poly.entity_id
_entity_poly.type
_entity_poly.pdbx_seq_one_letter_code
_entity_poly.pdbx_strand_id
1 'polypeptide(L)'
;MRKKNTLKFVLVLVSAQLLVVTGAYALTPLEELGKSLFFDKDLSLNGNQSCATCHAPEAGWTGPDSTINDGGSVYEGSDPGAFGDRKPPTAAYAGDSPILYY
;
A
#
# COMPACT_ATOMS: atom_id res chain seq x y z
N MET A 1 35.41 14.15 -33.46
CA MET A 1 34.35 13.22 -33.91
C MET A 1 34.02 12.12 -32.89
N ARG A 2 35.01 11.50 -32.23
CA ARG A 2 34.82 10.48 -31.15
C ARG A 2 33.81 10.88 -30.05
N LYS A 3 33.91 12.07 -29.45
CA LYS A 3 33.04 12.53 -28.34
C LYS A 3 31.54 12.62 -28.68
N LYS A 4 31.21 12.98 -29.93
CA LYS A 4 29.81 13.08 -30.39
C LYS A 4 29.16 11.71 -30.55
N ASN A 5 29.94 10.69 -30.92
CA ASN A 5 29.45 9.31 -30.98
C ASN A 5 29.35 8.70 -29.58
N THR A 6 30.28 9.00 -28.67
CA THR A 6 30.20 8.55 -27.26
C THR A 6 28.96 9.11 -26.56
N LEU A 7 28.63 10.39 -26.74
CA LEU A 7 27.43 11.01 -26.15
C LEU A 7 26.13 10.41 -26.70
N LYS A 8 26.10 10.12 -28.01
CA LYS A 8 24.96 9.42 -28.64
C LYS A 8 24.80 7.99 -28.12
N PHE A 9 25.89 7.26 -27.92
CA PHE A 9 25.86 5.92 -27.34
C PHE A 9 25.40 5.92 -25.88
N VAL A 10 25.86 6.88 -25.07
CA VAL A 10 25.39 7.05 -23.67
C VAL A 10 23.91 7.42 -23.63
N LEU A 11 23.44 8.33 -24.50
CA LEU A 11 22.01 8.65 -24.58
C LEU A 11 21.17 7.44 -24.95
N VAL A 12 21.58 6.66 -25.95
CA VAL A 12 20.86 5.45 -26.39
C VAL A 12 20.83 4.40 -25.28
N LEU A 13 21.93 4.17 -24.57
CA LEU A 13 22.00 3.25 -23.43
C LEU A 13 21.11 3.70 -22.26
N VAL A 14 21.12 4.99 -21.89
CA VAL A 14 20.26 5.55 -20.83
C VAL A 14 18.78 5.43 -21.22
N SER A 15 18.42 5.72 -22.48
CA SER A 15 17.04 5.53 -22.95
C SER A 15 16.63 4.05 -23.00
N ALA A 16 17.53 3.13 -23.36
CA ALA A 16 17.24 1.70 -23.36
C ALA A 16 17.10 1.13 -21.93
N GLN A 17 17.81 1.68 -20.94
CA GLN A 17 17.64 1.30 -19.53
C GLN A 17 16.35 1.87 -18.91
N LEU A 18 15.82 2.99 -19.41
CA LEU A 18 14.54 3.54 -18.94
C LEU A 18 13.34 2.65 -19.29
N LEU A 19 13.40 1.88 -20.39
CA LEU A 19 12.31 0.99 -20.80
C LEU A 19 12.20 -0.31 -19.99
N VAL A 20 13.24 -0.68 -19.22
CA VAL A 20 13.30 -1.97 -18.52
C VAL A 20 12.78 -1.89 -17.07
N VAL A 21 12.51 -0.69 -16.55
CA VAL A 21 12.22 -0.47 -15.11
C VAL A 21 10.72 -0.51 -14.76
N THR A 22 9.81 -0.50 -15.71
CA THR A 22 8.36 -0.51 -15.40
C THR A 22 7.79 -1.91 -15.33
N GLY A 23 8.28 -2.72 -14.39
CA GLY A 23 7.73 -4.03 -14.04
C GLY A 23 6.52 -3.95 -13.09
N ALA A 24 5.64 -2.97 -13.27
CA ALA A 24 4.36 -2.97 -12.56
C ALA A 24 3.42 -3.92 -13.32
N TYR A 25 3.15 -5.09 -12.76
CA TYR A 25 2.11 -5.97 -13.29
C TYR A 25 0.78 -5.23 -13.27
N ALA A 26 0.09 -5.18 -14.41
CA ALA A 26 -1.25 -4.64 -14.45
C ALA A 26 -2.17 -5.49 -13.57
N LEU A 27 -2.93 -4.85 -12.70
CA LEU A 27 -3.91 -5.54 -11.87
C LEU A 27 -4.98 -6.16 -12.77
N THR A 28 -5.37 -7.38 -12.44
CA THR A 28 -6.59 -8.01 -12.98
C THR A 28 -7.81 -7.17 -12.59
N PRO A 29 -8.95 -7.30 -13.29
CA PRO A 29 -10.17 -6.59 -12.92
C PRO A 29 -10.60 -6.83 -11.47
N LEU A 30 -10.36 -8.04 -10.94
CA LEU A 30 -10.67 -8.38 -9.55
C LEU A 30 -9.72 -7.67 -8.57
N GLU A 31 -8.43 -7.62 -8.87
CA GLU A 31 -7.45 -6.90 -8.05
C GLU A 31 -7.69 -5.38 -8.08
N GLU A 32 -8.07 -4.80 -9.23
CA GLU A 32 -8.41 -3.37 -9.30
C GLU A 32 -9.70 -3.05 -8.52
N LEU A 33 -10.69 -3.93 -8.57
CA LEU A 33 -11.87 -3.82 -7.71
C LEU A 33 -11.50 -3.89 -6.23
N GLY A 34 -10.70 -4.88 -5.84
CA GLY A 34 -10.24 -5.05 -4.46
C GLY A 34 -9.46 -3.82 -3.96
N LYS A 35 -8.57 -3.27 -4.80
CA LYS A 35 -7.88 -2.02 -4.53
C LYS A 35 -8.85 -0.86 -4.36
N SER A 36 -9.84 -0.72 -5.25
CA SER A 36 -10.83 0.36 -5.14
C SER A 36 -11.59 0.30 -3.81
N LEU A 37 -12.03 -0.90 -3.40
CA LEU A 37 -12.70 -1.13 -2.12
C LEU A 37 -11.79 -0.85 -0.91
N PHE A 38 -10.50 -1.17 -1.01
CA PHE A 38 -9.54 -0.98 0.10
C PHE A 38 -9.42 0.49 0.54
N PHE A 39 -9.60 1.42 -0.40
CA PHE A 39 -9.53 2.87 -0.15
C PHE A 39 -10.91 3.54 -0.05
N ASP A 40 -12.00 2.77 -0.17
CA ASP A 40 -13.36 3.28 -0.11
C ASP A 40 -13.82 3.50 1.34
N LYS A 41 -14.24 4.72 1.65
CA LYS A 41 -14.74 5.09 2.99
C LYS A 41 -16.22 4.81 3.16
N ASP A 42 -16.97 4.69 2.07
CA ASP A 42 -18.42 4.45 2.10
C ASP A 42 -18.75 3.04 2.63
N LEU A 43 -17.75 2.18 2.76
CA LEU A 43 -17.86 0.87 3.43
C LEU A 43 -17.92 0.95 4.96
N SER A 44 -17.67 2.11 5.55
CA SER A 44 -17.79 2.33 7.00
C SER A 44 -19.15 2.89 7.39
N LEU A 45 -19.62 2.58 8.61
CA LEU A 45 -20.95 2.98 9.10
C LEU A 45 -21.19 4.50 8.97
N ASN A 46 -20.17 5.30 9.27
CA ASN A 46 -20.23 6.76 9.25
C ASN A 46 -19.53 7.39 8.03
N GLY A 47 -19.12 6.61 7.03
CA GLY A 47 -18.40 7.12 5.85
C GLY A 47 -17.05 7.77 6.16
N ASN A 48 -16.43 7.45 7.30
CA ASN A 48 -15.26 8.16 7.85
C ASN A 48 -13.94 7.38 7.73
N GLN A 49 -13.98 6.07 7.45
CA GLN A 49 -12.79 5.23 7.37
C GLN A 49 -12.88 4.19 6.27
N SER A 50 -11.73 3.84 5.70
CA SER A 50 -11.54 2.73 4.76
C SER A 50 -10.60 1.69 5.37
N CYS A 51 -10.29 0.60 4.66
CA CYS A 51 -9.25 -0.32 5.10
C CYS A 51 -7.89 0.41 5.26
N ALA A 52 -7.58 1.31 4.34
CA ALA A 52 -6.36 2.11 4.32
C ALA A 52 -6.23 3.12 5.48
N THR A 53 -7.32 3.43 6.20
CA THR A 53 -7.26 4.30 7.39
C THR A 53 -6.38 3.70 8.48
N CYS A 54 -6.48 2.38 8.69
CA CYS A 54 -5.70 1.65 9.71
C CYS A 54 -4.55 0.81 9.11
N HIS A 55 -4.59 0.53 7.81
CA HIS A 55 -3.59 -0.25 7.07
C HIS A 55 -2.99 0.57 5.91
N ALA A 56 -2.24 1.62 6.23
CA ALA A 56 -1.81 2.61 5.26
C ALA A 56 -0.52 2.19 4.50
N PRO A 57 -0.46 2.37 3.17
CA PRO A 57 0.67 1.91 2.35
C PRO A 57 2.01 2.55 2.75
N GLU A 58 2.02 3.83 3.13
CA GLU A 58 3.22 4.57 3.54
C GLU A 58 3.85 4.05 4.83
N ALA A 59 3.09 3.31 5.64
CA ALA A 59 3.54 2.69 6.88
C ALA A 59 3.81 1.18 6.73
N GLY A 60 3.85 0.66 5.49
CA GLY A 60 3.93 -0.78 5.26
C GLY A 60 2.63 -1.49 5.62
N TRP A 61 1.49 -0.87 5.32
CA TRP A 61 0.13 -1.41 5.47
C TRP A 61 -0.29 -1.68 6.92
N THR A 62 0.19 -0.87 7.86
CA THR A 62 -0.22 -0.83 9.28
C THR A 62 -0.61 0.61 9.66
N GLY A 63 -0.83 0.88 10.94
CA GLY A 63 -1.25 2.17 11.44
C GLY A 63 -0.23 3.29 11.14
N PRO A 64 -0.58 4.34 10.36
CA PRO A 64 0.34 5.40 9.95
C PRO A 64 0.58 6.51 10.99
N ASP A 65 -0.31 6.66 11.98
CA ASP A 65 -0.26 7.74 12.96
C ASP A 65 0.72 7.43 14.10
N SER A 66 1.82 8.18 14.15
CA SER A 66 2.87 8.02 15.17
C SER A 66 2.38 8.37 16.57
N THR A 67 1.47 9.34 16.73
CA THR A 67 0.94 9.73 18.04
C THR A 67 0.06 8.63 18.63
N ILE A 68 -0.79 7.99 17.81
CA ILE A 68 -1.55 6.80 18.23
C ILE A 68 -0.59 5.65 18.56
N ASN A 69 0.43 5.43 17.72
CA ASN A 69 1.40 4.36 17.89
C ASN A 69 2.26 4.50 19.17
N ASP A 70 2.69 5.72 19.51
CA ASP A 70 3.47 6.02 20.72
C ASP A 70 2.63 5.89 22.01
N GLY A 71 1.30 5.95 21.90
CA GLY A 71 0.37 5.72 22.98
C GLY A 71 -0.03 4.25 23.11
N GLY A 72 -1.32 3.96 22.84
CA GLY A 72 -1.88 2.61 22.95
C GLY A 72 -1.76 1.75 21.70
N SER A 73 -1.34 2.32 20.57
CA SER A 73 -1.29 1.66 19.25
C SER A 73 -2.62 1.10 18.73
N VAL A 74 -3.74 1.38 19.40
CA VAL A 74 -5.08 0.97 18.96
C VAL A 74 -5.75 2.13 18.25
N TYR A 75 -6.29 1.85 17.07
CA TYR A 75 -6.98 2.83 16.23
C TYR A 75 -8.47 2.83 16.58
N GLU A 76 -9.05 4.03 16.57
CA GLU A 76 -10.48 4.22 16.73
C GLU A 76 -11.22 3.60 15.53
N GLY A 77 -12.38 3.00 15.80
CA GLY A 77 -13.28 2.49 14.77
C GLY A 77 -14.17 3.59 14.17
N SER A 78 -15.10 3.16 13.31
CA SER A 78 -15.99 4.10 12.62
C SER A 78 -16.97 4.78 13.58
N ASP A 79 -17.36 4.09 14.66
CA ASP A 79 -18.19 4.63 15.73
C ASP A 79 -17.33 5.40 16.74
N PRO A 80 -17.55 6.72 16.95
CA PRO A 80 -16.73 7.53 17.84
C PRO A 80 -16.68 6.98 19.27
N GLY A 81 -15.48 6.88 19.82
CA GLY A 81 -15.18 6.34 21.13
C GLY A 81 -15.04 4.82 21.17
N ALA A 82 -15.33 4.10 20.08
CA ALA A 82 -15.17 2.66 20.01
C ALA A 82 -13.75 2.29 19.54
N PHE A 83 -13.06 1.45 20.32
CA PHE A 83 -11.71 0.98 20.03
C PHE A 83 -11.65 -0.55 20.10
N GLY A 84 -10.74 -1.13 19.33
CA GLY A 84 -10.33 -2.52 19.52
C GLY A 84 -9.44 -2.70 20.76
N ASP A 85 -8.82 -3.87 20.88
CA ASP A 85 -7.85 -4.20 21.92
C ASP A 85 -6.43 -4.43 21.35
N ARG A 86 -6.25 -4.27 20.03
CA ARG A 86 -5.03 -4.62 19.31
C ARG A 86 -4.65 -3.58 18.28
N LYS A 87 -3.34 -3.48 18.05
CA LYS A 87 -2.76 -2.74 16.93
C LYS A 87 -3.17 -3.39 15.60
N PRO A 88 -3.55 -2.60 14.58
CA PRO A 88 -3.73 -3.12 13.22
C PRO A 88 -2.44 -3.78 12.74
N PRO A 89 -2.41 -5.10 12.45
CA PRO A 89 -1.20 -5.74 11.91
C PRO A 89 -0.90 -5.19 10.50
N THR A 90 0.27 -5.50 9.94
CA THR A 90 0.49 -5.22 8.52
C THR A 90 -0.45 -6.09 7.66
N ALA A 91 -1.08 -5.50 6.65
CA ALA A 91 -1.79 -6.25 5.61
C ALA A 91 -0.84 -6.80 4.54
N ALA A 92 0.42 -6.35 4.51
CA ALA A 92 1.43 -6.89 3.60
C ALA A 92 1.72 -8.36 3.97
N TYR A 93 1.85 -9.20 2.95
CA TYR A 93 2.11 -10.65 3.08
C TYR A 93 1.05 -11.43 3.86
N ALA A 94 -0.06 -10.80 4.28
CA ALA A 94 -1.12 -11.48 5.03
C ALA A 94 -1.75 -12.63 4.23
N GLY A 95 -1.85 -12.48 2.91
CA GLY A 95 -2.35 -13.51 1.98
C GLY A 95 -1.47 -14.76 1.90
N ASP A 96 -0.22 -14.71 2.35
CA ASP A 96 0.69 -15.86 2.39
C ASP A 96 0.51 -16.71 3.67
N SER A 97 -0.37 -16.26 4.59
CA SER A 97 -0.68 -17.01 5.80
C SER A 97 -1.35 -18.35 5.45
N PRO A 98 -0.89 -19.48 6.02
CA PRO A 98 -1.51 -20.76 5.75
C PRO A 98 -2.94 -20.80 6.30
N ILE A 99 -3.76 -21.65 5.72
CA ILE A 99 -5.07 -21.98 6.29
C ILE A 99 -4.85 -22.58 7.69
N LEU A 100 -5.64 -22.13 8.66
CA LEU A 100 -5.59 -22.68 10.01
C LEU A 100 -6.11 -24.13 9.99
N TYR A 101 -5.29 -25.05 10.53
CA TYR A 101 -5.67 -26.45 10.77
C TYR A 101 -5.64 -26.71 12.28
N TYR A 102 -6.53 -27.60 12.77
CA TYR A 102 -6.67 -27.97 14.18
C TYR A 102 -6.74 -29.48 14.35
#